data_AF-A0A933T5V1-F1
#
_entry.id   AF-A0A933T5V1-F1
#
_cell.length_a   1.000
_cell.length_b   1.000
_cell.length_c   1.000
_cell.angle_alpha   90.00
_cell.angle_beta   90.00
_cell.angle_gamma   90.00
#
_symmetry.space_group_name_H-M   'P 1'
#
loop_
_entity.id
_entity.type
_entity.pdbx_description
1 polymer ?
#
loop_
_entity_poly.entity_id
_entity_poly.type
_entity_poly.pdbx_seq_one_letter_code
_entity_poly.pdbx_strand_id
1 'polypeptide(L)'
;YEIDAKQKGMLIEFESWNRHWRLRVNGEKGDIYKAFGIFRGIMIEPGKNVIELKYTVPYFRELFWLSVFILCIYGVALIKVLHDGRRPRGNHV
;
A
#
# COMPACT_ATOMS: atom_id res chain seq x y z
N TYR A 1 -6.01 -0.40 18.14
CA TYR A 1 -7.16 -0.80 18.98
C TYR A 1 -6.63 -1.32 20.30
N GLU A 2 -7.47 -1.36 21.33
CA GLU A 2 -7.09 -1.79 22.67
C GLU A 2 -7.62 -3.19 22.96
N ILE A 3 -6.80 -4.01 23.62
CA ILE A 3 -7.20 -5.32 24.12
C ILE A 3 -6.74 -5.50 25.56
N ASP A 4 -7.50 -6.24 26.35
CA ASP A 4 -7.11 -6.64 27.70
C ASP A 4 -6.87 -8.15 27.73
N ALA A 5 -5.66 -8.55 28.10
CA ALA A 5 -5.23 -9.94 28.10
C ALA A 5 -4.98 -10.42 29.53
N LYS A 6 -5.55 -11.56 29.90
CA LYS A 6 -5.35 -12.14 31.24
C LYS A 6 -3.96 -12.75 31.44
N GLN A 7 -3.31 -13.12 30.35
CA GLN A 7 -2.03 -13.80 30.35
C GLN A 7 -1.22 -13.41 29.12
N LYS A 8 0.11 -13.58 29.23
CA LYS A 8 1.01 -13.46 28.09
C LYS A 8 0.63 -14.48 27.02
N GLY A 9 0.59 -14.04 25.76
CA GLY A 9 0.21 -14.93 24.67
C GLY A 9 0.45 -14.33 23.30
N MET A 10 0.09 -15.12 22.29
CA MET A 10 0.07 -14.69 20.90
C MET A 10 -1.37 -14.42 20.50
N LEU A 11 -1.68 -13.17 20.19
CA LEU A 11 -2.92 -12.79 19.53
C LEU A 11 -2.82 -13.20 18.06
N ILE A 12 -3.74 -14.04 17.60
CA ILE A 12 -3.82 -14.45 16.21
C ILE A 12 -4.92 -13.64 15.55
N GLU A 13 -4.57 -12.89 14.51
CA GLU A 13 -5.55 -12.23 13.66
C GLU A 13 -5.71 -13.02 12.37
N PHE A 14 -6.97 -13.29 11.99
CA PHE A 14 -7.34 -14.04 10.79
C PHE A 14 -7.10 -13.29 9.47
N GLU A 15 -6.22 -12.29 9.46
CA GLU A 15 -5.75 -11.62 8.25
C GLU A 15 -4.43 -12.21 7.76
N SER A 16 -4.22 -12.13 6.45
CA SER A 16 -2.98 -12.62 5.83
C SER A 16 -1.76 -11.87 6.35
N TRP A 17 -0.75 -12.62 6.74
CA TRP A 17 0.57 -12.07 7.05
C TRP A 17 1.18 -11.40 5.82
N ASN A 18 1.79 -10.22 6.01
CA ASN A 18 2.52 -9.50 4.98
C ASN A 18 3.69 -8.72 5.62
N ARG A 19 4.87 -8.78 5.01
CA ARG A 19 6.10 -8.10 5.46
C ARG A 19 6.00 -6.57 5.53
N HIS A 20 4.99 -6.00 4.89
CA HIS A 20 4.78 -4.56 4.80
C HIS A 20 3.86 -3.98 5.89
N TRP A 21 3.38 -4.83 6.79
CA TRP A 21 2.73 -4.39 8.01
C TRP A 21 3.76 -3.86 9.01
N ARG A 22 3.50 -2.68 9.56
CA ARG A 22 4.24 -2.14 10.70
C ARG A 22 3.36 -2.22 11.93
N LEU A 23 3.83 -2.96 12.94
CA LEU A 23 3.17 -3.13 14.22
C LEU A 23 3.83 -2.23 15.26
N ARG A 24 3.00 -1.62 16.11
CA ARG A 24 3.41 -1.10 17.40
C ARG A 24 2.53 -1.66 18.49
N VAL A 25 3.14 -2.08 19.59
CA VAL A 25 2.45 -2.52 20.81
C VAL A 25 2.87 -1.58 21.91
N ASN A 26 1.89 -0.91 22.54
CA ASN A 26 2.13 0.07 23.61
C ASN A 26 3.10 1.20 23.21
N GLY A 27 3.09 1.58 21.93
CA GLY A 27 3.98 2.62 21.38
C GLY A 27 5.35 2.12 20.93
N GLU A 28 5.76 0.91 21.32
CA GLU A 28 7.02 0.30 20.91
C GLU A 28 6.87 -0.48 19.60
N LYS A 29 7.94 -0.52 18.79
CA LYS A 29 7.93 -1.32 17.55
C LYS A 29 7.87 -2.80 17.91
N GLY A 30 6.84 -3.48 17.42
CA GLY A 30 6.66 -4.91 17.59
C GLY A 30 6.88 -5.67 16.29
N ASP A 31 7.23 -6.95 16.42
CA ASP A 31 7.33 -7.87 15.30
C ASP A 31 6.02 -8.62 15.07
N ILE A 32 5.70 -8.86 13.80
CA ILE A 32 4.53 -9.63 13.38
C ILE A 32 5.00 -11.01 12.97
N TYR A 33 4.59 -12.00 13.75
CA TYR A 33 4.91 -13.39 13.54
C TYR A 33 3.95 -14.04 12.55
N LYS A 34 4.41 -15.06 11.83
CA LYS A 34 3.56 -15.88 10.97
C LYS A 34 2.97 -17.02 11.80
N ALA A 35 1.69 -16.94 12.10
CA ALA A 35 0.95 -17.97 12.82
C ALA A 35 0.24 -18.89 11.81
N PHE A 36 0.31 -20.21 12.02
CA PHE A 36 -0.36 -21.23 11.18
C PHE A 36 -0.14 -21.05 9.67
N GLY A 37 1.05 -20.56 9.28
CA GLY A 37 1.46 -20.43 7.88
C GLY A 37 0.82 -19.30 7.08
N ILE A 38 -0.33 -18.76 7.47
CA ILE A 38 -1.04 -17.70 6.74
C ILE A 38 -1.46 -16.52 7.60
N PHE A 39 -1.70 -16.74 8.89
CA PHE A 39 -2.21 -15.71 9.79
C PHE A 39 -1.08 -14.91 10.39
N ARG A 40 -1.42 -13.72 10.89
CA ARG A 40 -0.47 -12.88 11.62
C ARG A 40 -0.66 -13.06 13.13
N GLY A 41 0.45 -13.28 13.81
CA GLY A 41 0.54 -13.44 15.25
C GLY A 41 1.23 -12.23 15.87
N ILE A 42 0.66 -11.68 16.93
CA ILE A 42 1.18 -10.53 17.67
C ILE A 42 1.42 -10.98 19.11
N MET A 43 2.64 -10.80 19.62
CA MET A 43 2.94 -11.10 21.03
C MET A 43 2.40 -9.98 21.92
N ILE A 44 1.64 -10.36 22.94
CA ILE A 44 1.01 -9.43 23.88
C ILE A 44 1.32 -9.84 25.32
N GLU A 45 1.52 -8.84 26.18
CA GLU A 45 1.75 -9.02 27.61
C GLU A 45 0.41 -9.03 28.37
N PRO A 46 0.35 -9.56 29.60
CA PRO A 46 -0.86 -9.47 30.41
C PRO A 46 -1.22 -8.01 30.75
N GLY A 47 -2.51 -7.70 30.73
CA GLY A 47 -3.08 -6.37 30.95
C GLY A 47 -3.54 -5.69 29.66
N LYS A 48 -3.71 -4.37 29.75
CA LYS A 48 -4.14 -3.54 28.63
C LYS A 48 -3.00 -3.32 27.63
N ASN A 49 -3.23 -3.70 26.39
CA ASN A 49 -2.31 -3.49 25.29
C ASN A 49 -2.97 -2.64 24.21
N VAL A 50 -2.24 -1.61 23.77
CA VAL A 50 -2.61 -0.75 22.63
C VAL A 50 -1.87 -1.26 21.39
N ILE A 51 -2.61 -1.80 20.43
CA ILE A 51 -2.07 -2.36 19.20
C ILE A 51 -2.32 -1.38 18.05
N GLU A 52 -1.25 -0.90 17.42
CA GLU A 52 -1.32 -0.09 16.21
C GLU A 52 -0.73 -0.88 15.03
N LEU A 53 -1.57 -1.17 14.03
CA LEU A 53 -1.11 -1.70 12.75
C LEU A 53 -1.19 -0.62 11.68
N LYS A 54 -0.10 -0.42 10.95
CA LYS A 54 -0.04 0.45 9.77
C LYS A 54 0.45 -0.34 8.57
N TYR A 55 -0.41 -0.54 7.60
CA TYR A 55 -0.02 -1.11 6.32
C TYR A 55 0.72 -0.07 5.48
N THR A 56 1.88 -0.42 4.95
CA THR A 56 2.66 0.49 4.10
C THR A 56 2.83 -0.14 2.74
N VAL A 57 2.10 0.37 1.73
CA VAL A 57 2.23 -0.16 0.37
C VAL A 57 3.60 0.26 -0.19
N PRO A 58 4.52 -0.68 -0.45
CA PRO A 58 5.80 -0.34 -1.07
C PRO A 58 5.55 0.10 -2.52
N TYR A 59 6.36 1.01 -3.03
CA TYR A 59 6.36 1.45 -4.44
C TYR A 59 5.06 2.11 -4.97
N PHE A 60 4.02 2.28 -4.15
CA PHE A 60 2.76 2.91 -4.58
C PHE A 60 3.01 4.31 -5.17
N ARG A 61 3.85 5.11 -4.51
CA ARG A 61 4.21 6.45 -4.98
C ARG A 61 4.97 6.40 -6.31
N GLU A 62 5.87 5.45 -6.50
CA GLU A 62 6.66 5.33 -7.73
C GLU A 62 5.79 4.90 -8.92
N LEU A 63 4.94 3.90 -8.72
CA LEU A 63 3.98 3.44 -9.72
C LEU A 63 2.98 4.53 -10.09
N PHE A 64 2.55 5.33 -9.11
CA PHE A 64 1.69 6.48 -9.36
C PHE A 64 2.36 7.51 -10.27
N TRP A 65 3.64 7.84 -10.05
CA TRP A 65 4.36 8.76 -10.94
C TRP A 65 4.58 8.17 -12.33
N LEU A 66 4.86 6.87 -12.42
CA LEU A 66 5.00 6.17 -13.69
C LEU A 66 3.70 6.22 -14.52
N SER A 67 2.54 6.02 -13.89
CA SER A 67 1.25 6.08 -14.59
C SER A 67 0.94 7.49 -15.08
N VAL A 68 1.19 8.52 -14.26
CA VAL A 68 1.05 9.93 -14.67
C VAL A 68 1.96 10.24 -15.85
N PHE A 69 3.22 9.79 -15.82
CA PHE A 69 4.17 10.02 -16.90
C PHE A 69 3.72 9.39 -18.22
N ILE A 70 3.25 8.14 -18.18
CA ILE A 70 2.70 7.45 -19.36
C ILE A 70 1.47 8.19 -19.90
N LEU A 71 0.58 8.63 -19.02
CA LEU A 71 -0.63 9.35 -19.42
C LEU A 71 -0.31 10.70 -20.07
N CYS A 72 0.72 11.41 -19.58
CA CYS A 72 1.22 12.62 -20.23
C CYS A 72 1.78 12.36 -21.63
N ILE A 73 2.55 11.27 -21.83
CA ILE A 73 3.07 10.90 -23.15
C ILE A 73 1.91 10.64 -24.14
N TYR A 74 0.92 9.85 -23.73
CA TYR A 74 -0.25 9.58 -24.55
C TYR A 74 -1.07 10.85 -24.83
N GLY A 75 -1.23 11.72 -23.82
CA GLY A 75 -1.90 13.01 -23.99
C GLY A 75 -1.22 13.90 -25.03
N VAL A 76 0.12 14.00 -25.00
CA VAL A 76 0.89 14.77 -25.99
C VAL A 76 0.79 14.15 -27.38
N ALA A 77 0.89 12.82 -27.48
CA ALA A 77 0.73 12.13 -28.75
C ALA A 77 -0.66 12.36 -29.36
N LEU A 78 -1.72 12.28 -28.54
CA LEU A 78 -3.09 12.56 -28.95
C LEU A 78 -3.26 14.01 -29.43
N ILE A 79 -2.72 14.99 -28.69
CA ILE A 79 -2.76 16.40 -29.09
C ILE A 79 -2.06 16.60 -30.44
N LYS A 80 -0.91 15.94 -30.66
CA LYS A 80 -0.21 16.00 -31.96
C LYS A 80 -1.04 15.42 -33.09
N VAL A 81 -1.66 14.26 -32.89
CA VAL A 81 -2.55 13.64 -33.90
C VAL A 81 -3.74 14.54 -34.21
N LEU A 82 -4.38 15.10 -33.18
CA LEU A 82 -5.52 16.02 -33.33
C LEU A 82 -5.14 17.36 -33.99
N HIS A 83 -3.91 17.83 -33.78
CA HIS A 83 -3.38 19.04 -34.42
C HIS A 83 -2.99 18.79 -35.88
N ASP A 84 -2.35 17.66 -36.18
CA ASP A 84 -1.93 17.32 -37.54
C ASP A 84 -3.12 17.00 -38.44
N GLY A 85 -4.16 16.34 -37.88
CA GLY A 85 -5.45 16.15 -38.55
C GLY A 85 -6.23 17.45 -38.80
N ARG A 86 -5.87 18.57 -38.15
CA ARG A 86 -6.46 19.89 -38.37
C ARG A 86 -5.69 20.75 -39.39
N ARG A 87 -4.52 20.33 -39.88
CA ARG A 87 -3.81 21.07 -40.93
C ARG A 87 -4.58 20.90 -42.26
N PRO A 88 -5.09 21.98 -42.88
CA PRO A 88 -5.71 21.87 -44.18
C PRO A 88 -4.65 21.39 -45.17
N ARG A 89 -4.95 20.30 -45.87
CA ARG A 89 -4.12 19.74 -46.93
C ARG A 89 -4.08 20.80 -48.04
N GLY A 90 -3.03 21.63 -48.04
CA GLY A 90 -2.84 22.71 -49.00
C GLY A 90 -2.94 22.14 -50.40
N ASN A 91 -3.94 22.62 -51.14
CA ASN A 91 -4.20 22.22 -52.51
C ASN A 91 -3.04 22.74 -53.37
N HIS A 92 -2.15 21.84 -53.80
CA HIS A 92 -1.20 22.13 -54.88
C HIS A 92 -1.92 21.89 -56.20
N VAL A 93 -2.48 22.97 -56.76
CA VAL A 93 -2.79 23.07 -58.20
C VAL A 93 -2.52 24.49 -58.64
#